data_AF-A0A3R6JQ99-F1
#
_entry.id   AF-A0A3R6JQ99-F1
#
_cell.length_a   1.000
_cell.length_b   1.000
_cell.length_c   1.000
_cell.angle_alpha   90.00
_cell.angle_beta   90.00
_cell.angle_gamma   90.00
#
_symmetry.space_group_name_H-M   'P 1'
#
loop_
_entity.id
_entity.type
_entity.pdbx_description
1 polymer ?
#
loop_
_entity_poly.entity_id
_entity_poly.type
_entity_poly.pdbx_seq_one_letter_code
_entity_poly.pdbx_strand_id
1 'polypeptide(L)'
;MAELSRPIDREFNVEVEGGRFSTKFLNDLVDTHVNKIAPRYIKFQKLYEGKHKIQNRPRKDKNKPNNKLVNDFFGQTIDNTVGYFLGNPIVLNYTEPKKDKAPVEADPADVGVDLTELEDTAVQDELDKICSDNDKDDLFIEWGKEAMIKGLSHILVYQDEESHTKMMRVSPEDLIVVYKNSSTKEPAYKIRLYDIDTEDTKKTTHYAEVYSPTKVEIFKSVDDGSCATTGKGKARQFASYEFVEEKPHIYGRIPIITVYNNEEQMSDLEKIETLVNDYDKVLSDVSNEFEAFRNAYLMLKNMTASGDNIQKLKDEGIIEVMENGDVKFITKEIQTEALENHLNRLEKNIHKFSAVPDLSDENFAGNLSGVAIRFKLFGLETKCIIKERKMEKAIKELVRVLSVPIHVNTGREVDVLNLKVEFSRNVPNNLTEIVDTVTKLDGKVDKETLLSLLPFIDNPKEVLEKLEADKERDRQSTDPYSMQNVTEDSNNLFPNLNAQNSPQEALNAQGATIPQPEQ
;
A
#
# COMPACT_ATOMS: atom_id res chain seq x y z
N MET A 1 -37.28 -15.49 -26.00
CA MET A 1 -38.00 -15.31 -24.72
C MET A 1 -37.83 -16.55 -23.88
N ALA A 2 -36.70 -16.64 -23.17
CA ALA A 2 -36.52 -17.52 -22.02
C ALA A 2 -35.87 -16.62 -20.96
N GLU A 3 -36.66 -16.21 -19.97
CA GLU A 3 -36.16 -15.42 -18.86
C GLU A 3 -35.25 -16.32 -18.01
N LEU A 4 -33.95 -16.06 -18.04
CA LEU A 4 -32.96 -16.72 -17.19
C LEU A 4 -33.26 -16.42 -15.71
N SER A 5 -33.99 -17.32 -15.06
CA SER A 5 -34.23 -17.30 -13.62
C SER A 5 -33.05 -17.90 -12.87
N ARG A 6 -32.16 -17.01 -12.38
CA ARG A 6 -31.20 -17.12 -11.25
C ARG A 6 -30.59 -18.48 -10.87
N PRO A 7 -29.30 -18.42 -10.46
CA PRO A 7 -29.02 -18.64 -9.03
C PRO A 7 -28.43 -17.40 -8.36
N ILE A 8 -28.87 -17.16 -7.13
CA ILE A 8 -28.24 -16.24 -6.17
C ILE A 8 -27.15 -17.05 -5.48
N ASP A 9 -25.94 -16.97 -6.00
CA ASP A 9 -24.74 -17.05 -5.17
C ASP A 9 -24.08 -15.67 -5.22
N ARG A 10 -23.10 -15.39 -4.36
CA ARG A 10 -22.43 -14.07 -4.24
C ARG A 10 -21.78 -13.56 -5.55
N GLU A 11 -21.90 -14.32 -6.63
CA GLU A 11 -21.34 -14.11 -7.95
C GLU A 11 -22.50 -14.11 -8.97
N PHE A 12 -22.55 -13.08 -9.83
CA PHE A 12 -23.53 -13.00 -10.91
C PHE A 12 -23.10 -13.91 -12.06
N ASN A 13 -23.91 -14.90 -12.43
CA ASN A 13 -23.60 -15.86 -13.48
C ASN A 13 -24.62 -15.80 -14.62
N VAL A 14 -24.17 -15.86 -15.87
CA VAL A 14 -25.03 -15.74 -17.06
C VAL A 14 -24.54 -16.62 -18.21
N GLU A 15 -25.48 -17.29 -18.88
CA GLU A 15 -25.23 -17.91 -20.18
C GLU A 15 -25.12 -16.82 -21.26
N VAL A 16 -23.99 -16.77 -21.95
CA VAL A 16 -23.74 -15.76 -22.98
C VAL A 16 -24.60 -16.07 -24.21
N GLU A 17 -25.76 -15.45 -24.31
CA GLU A 17 -26.59 -15.45 -25.52
C GLU A 17 -26.11 -14.35 -26.49
N GLY A 18 -26.01 -14.68 -27.78
CA GLY A 18 -25.62 -13.72 -28.81
C GLY A 18 -26.70 -12.63 -28.97
N GLY A 19 -26.41 -11.41 -28.52
CA GLY A 19 -27.36 -10.29 -28.59
C GLY A 19 -26.92 -9.05 -27.81
N ARG A 20 -27.82 -8.07 -27.75
CA ARG A 20 -27.68 -6.88 -26.89
C ARG A 20 -27.85 -7.28 -25.43
N PHE A 21 -27.11 -6.64 -24.52
CA PHE A 21 -27.35 -6.84 -23.09
C PHE A 21 -28.77 -6.42 -22.69
N SER A 22 -29.44 -7.28 -21.91
CA SER A 22 -30.84 -7.08 -21.51
C SER A 22 -30.96 -5.96 -20.48
N THR A 23 -31.79 -4.96 -20.76
CA THR A 23 -32.06 -3.83 -19.83
C THR A 23 -32.74 -4.32 -18.54
N LYS A 24 -33.67 -5.29 -18.64
CA LYS A 24 -34.31 -5.89 -17.47
C LYS A 24 -33.29 -6.56 -16.57
N PHE A 25 -32.37 -7.31 -17.17
CA PHE A 25 -31.32 -8.00 -16.42
C PHE A 25 -30.31 -7.00 -15.81
N LEU A 26 -29.95 -5.94 -16.54
CA LEU A 26 -29.13 -4.85 -16.03
C LEU A 26 -29.76 -4.21 -14.78
N ASN A 27 -31.05 -3.88 -14.82
CA ASN A 27 -31.76 -3.33 -13.65
C ASN A 27 -31.67 -4.26 -12.44
N ASP A 28 -31.89 -5.58 -12.63
CA ASP A 28 -31.83 -6.57 -11.55
C ASP A 28 -30.41 -6.69 -10.95
N LEU A 29 -29.38 -6.62 -11.80
CA LEU A 29 -27.98 -6.65 -11.37
C LEU A 29 -27.62 -5.42 -10.54
N VAL A 30 -27.96 -4.23 -11.05
CA VAL A 30 -27.69 -2.96 -10.36
C VAL A 30 -28.42 -2.91 -9.03
N ASP A 31 -29.68 -3.37 -8.98
CA ASP A 31 -30.44 -3.47 -7.74
C ASP A 31 -29.77 -4.37 -6.70
N THR A 32 -29.41 -5.57 -7.13
CA THR A 32 -28.75 -6.53 -6.23
C THR A 32 -27.42 -5.99 -5.73
N HIS A 33 -26.61 -5.40 -6.59
CA HIS A 33 -25.29 -4.87 -6.24
C HIS A 33 -25.39 -3.72 -5.25
N VAL A 34 -26.19 -2.70 -5.55
CA VAL A 34 -26.33 -1.50 -4.73
C VAL A 34 -26.91 -1.82 -3.35
N ASN A 35 -27.84 -2.77 -3.27
CA ASN A 35 -28.57 -3.04 -2.03
C ASN A 35 -27.95 -4.13 -1.16
N LYS A 36 -27.23 -5.09 -1.75
CA LYS A 36 -26.70 -6.24 -1.01
C LYS A 36 -25.18 -6.31 -0.98
N ILE A 37 -24.49 -5.82 -2.01
CA ILE A 37 -23.04 -6.00 -2.18
C ILE A 37 -22.29 -4.72 -1.80
N ALA A 38 -22.57 -3.60 -2.47
CA ALA A 38 -21.93 -2.31 -2.25
C ALA A 38 -21.91 -1.85 -0.77
N PRO A 39 -22.96 -2.05 0.05
CA PRO A 39 -22.93 -1.64 1.46
C PRO A 39 -21.84 -2.31 2.29
N ARG A 40 -21.38 -3.52 1.88
CA ARG A 40 -20.25 -4.21 2.51
C ARG A 40 -18.94 -3.47 2.26
N TYR A 41 -18.68 -3.04 1.03
CA TYR A 41 -17.48 -2.29 0.67
C TYR A 41 -17.44 -0.93 1.38
N ILE A 42 -18.57 -0.20 1.38
CA ILE A 42 -18.72 1.08 2.07
C ILE A 42 -18.49 0.92 3.58
N LYS A 43 -18.94 -0.20 4.16
CA LYS A 43 -18.72 -0.48 5.58
C LYS A 43 -17.23 -0.57 5.90
N PHE A 44 -16.44 -1.33 5.14
CA PHE A 44 -15.01 -1.45 5.42
C PHE A 44 -14.23 -0.18 5.10
N GLN A 45 -14.63 0.57 4.08
CA GLN A 45 -14.10 1.90 3.82
C GLN A 45 -14.31 2.83 5.02
N LYS A 46 -15.51 2.84 5.61
CA LYS A 46 -15.81 3.61 6.83
C LYS A 46 -14.97 3.17 8.03
N LEU A 47 -14.76 1.86 8.20
CA LEU A 47 -13.91 1.36 9.29
C LEU A 47 -12.46 1.83 9.13
N TYR A 48 -11.91 1.79 7.91
CA TYR A 48 -10.59 2.33 7.61
C TYR A 48 -10.49 3.84 7.88
N GLU A 49 -11.54 4.61 7.55
CA GLU A 49 -11.62 6.06 7.81
C GLU A 49 -11.89 6.43 9.29
N GLY A 50 -11.82 5.47 10.22
CA GLY A 50 -12.07 5.72 11.65
C GLY A 50 -13.55 5.95 12.01
N LYS A 51 -14.49 5.66 11.10
CA LYS A 51 -15.95 5.78 11.36
C LYS A 51 -16.50 4.50 11.98
N HIS A 52 -16.15 4.27 13.25
CA HIS A 52 -16.47 3.04 13.96
C HIS A 52 -17.90 3.02 14.52
N LYS A 53 -18.39 1.81 14.85
CA LYS A 53 -19.73 1.60 15.42
C LYS A 53 -19.97 2.40 16.69
N ILE A 54 -18.93 2.60 17.52
CA ILE A 54 -19.01 3.32 18.80
C ILE A 54 -19.46 4.78 18.63
N GLN A 55 -19.14 5.42 17.50
CA GLN A 55 -19.55 6.80 17.21
C GLN A 55 -21.08 6.94 17.15
N ASN A 56 -21.79 5.88 16.77
CA ASN A 56 -23.26 5.84 16.69
C ASN A 56 -23.94 5.44 18.00
N ARG A 57 -23.19 5.27 19.11
CA ARG A 57 -23.76 4.92 20.42
C ARG A 57 -24.77 5.99 20.88
N PRO A 58 -26.04 5.60 21.16
CA PRO A 58 -27.03 6.53 21.67
C PRO A 58 -26.75 6.87 23.14
N ARG A 59 -27.01 8.13 23.51
CA ARG A 59 -26.96 8.56 24.90
C ARG A 59 -28.19 8.00 25.63
N LYS A 60 -27.97 7.12 26.61
CA LYS A 60 -29.07 6.50 27.38
C LYS A 60 -29.71 7.43 28.40
N ASP A 61 -28.91 8.34 28.98
CA ASP A 61 -29.34 9.25 30.05
C ASP A 61 -28.69 10.62 29.87
N LYS A 62 -29.47 11.70 30.02
CA LYS A 62 -29.00 13.09 29.91
C LYS A 62 -27.99 13.46 30.99
N ASN A 63 -28.01 12.80 32.14
CA ASN A 63 -27.11 13.11 33.25
C ASN A 63 -25.86 12.24 33.28
N LYS A 64 -25.75 11.25 32.38
CA LYS A 64 -24.58 10.37 32.30
C LYS A 64 -23.64 10.76 31.16
N PRO A 65 -22.33 10.53 31.34
CA PRO A 65 -21.36 10.69 30.28
C PRO A 65 -21.62 9.69 29.14
N ASN A 66 -21.18 10.04 27.93
CA ASN A 66 -21.34 9.23 26.72
C ASN A 66 -20.13 9.40 25.80
N ASN A 67 -18.96 9.12 26.35
CA ASN A 67 -17.69 9.06 25.64
C ASN A 67 -17.74 7.99 24.54
N LYS A 68 -17.07 8.30 23.42
CA LYS A 68 -17.06 7.52 22.17
C LYS A 68 -15.64 7.52 21.61
N LEU A 69 -14.76 6.78 22.27
CA LEU A 69 -13.37 6.67 21.89
C LEU A 69 -13.23 5.67 20.74
N VAL A 70 -12.44 6.04 19.75
CA VAL A 70 -12.13 5.23 18.56
C VAL A 70 -10.63 5.01 18.53
N ASN A 71 -10.21 3.76 18.38
CA ASN A 71 -8.81 3.39 18.21
C ASN A 71 -8.57 2.95 16.77
N ASP A 72 -7.51 3.44 16.15
CA ASP A 72 -7.24 3.25 14.72
C ASP A 72 -6.55 1.91 14.39
N PHE A 73 -6.98 0.82 15.03
CA PHE A 73 -6.45 -0.51 14.75
C PHE A 73 -6.69 -0.95 13.29
N PHE A 74 -7.79 -0.49 12.68
CA PHE A 74 -8.08 -0.80 11.28
C PHE A 74 -7.16 -0.05 10.32
N GLY A 75 -6.98 1.27 10.48
CA GLY A 75 -6.05 2.07 9.69
C GLY A 75 -4.63 1.52 9.80
N GLN A 76 -4.15 1.34 11.03
CA GLN A 76 -2.82 0.78 11.30
C GLN A 76 -2.61 -0.61 10.66
N THR A 77 -3.62 -1.49 10.70
CA THR A 77 -3.54 -2.82 10.09
C THR A 77 -3.32 -2.74 8.57
N ILE A 78 -4.06 -1.85 7.90
CA ILE A 78 -3.98 -1.67 6.45
C ILE A 78 -2.68 -0.96 6.09
N ASP A 79 -2.39 0.18 6.72
CA ASP A 79 -1.26 1.03 6.38
C ASP A 79 0.07 0.31 6.64
N ASN A 80 0.19 -0.49 7.71
CA ASN A 80 1.38 -1.32 7.93
C ASN A 80 1.51 -2.42 6.87
N THR A 81 0.40 -3.05 6.46
CA THR A 81 0.43 -4.09 5.42
C THR A 81 0.82 -3.48 4.07
N VAL A 82 0.23 -2.33 3.71
CA VAL A 82 0.52 -1.61 2.47
C VAL A 82 1.95 -1.09 2.46
N GLY A 83 2.40 -0.43 3.52
CA GLY A 83 3.76 0.08 3.62
C GLY A 83 4.82 -1.01 3.55
N TYR A 84 4.54 -2.20 4.11
CA TYR A 84 5.42 -3.36 4.03
C TYR A 84 5.45 -4.01 2.64
N PHE A 85 4.28 -4.16 2.00
CA PHE A 85 4.12 -4.92 0.75
C PHE A 85 4.32 -4.07 -0.51
N LEU A 86 3.69 -2.90 -0.56
CA LEU A 86 3.59 -2.02 -1.72
C LEU A 86 4.30 -0.68 -1.51
N GLY A 87 5.03 -0.51 -0.39
CA GLY A 87 5.77 0.72 -0.11
C GLY A 87 6.92 0.96 -1.09
N ASN A 88 7.50 -0.11 -1.66
CA ASN A 88 8.43 -0.01 -2.76
C ASN A 88 7.69 -0.22 -4.09
N PRO A 89 8.03 0.53 -5.16
CA PRO A 89 7.44 0.35 -6.48
C PRO A 89 7.52 -1.10 -7.00
N ILE A 90 6.46 -1.55 -7.67
CA ILE A 90 6.44 -2.85 -8.34
C ILE A 90 7.18 -2.70 -9.66
N VAL A 91 8.23 -3.51 -9.84
CA VAL A 91 9.06 -3.51 -11.05
C VAL A 91 8.48 -4.50 -12.06
N LEU A 92 8.32 -4.03 -13.29
CA LEU A 92 7.83 -4.82 -14.44
C LEU A 92 8.98 -4.94 -15.45
N ASN A 93 9.54 -6.14 -15.56
CA ASN A 93 10.64 -6.42 -16.49
C ASN A 93 10.14 -7.36 -17.59
N TYR A 94 10.12 -6.89 -18.82
CA TYR A 94 9.76 -7.66 -20.00
C TYR A 94 11.02 -8.01 -20.80
N THR A 95 11.27 -9.31 -20.98
CA THR A 95 12.47 -9.80 -21.67
C THR A 95 12.12 -10.75 -22.80
N GLU A 96 12.51 -10.41 -24.02
CA GLU A 96 12.31 -11.32 -25.16
C GLU A 96 13.38 -12.42 -25.14
N PRO A 97 13.01 -13.70 -25.32
CA PRO A 97 14.00 -14.75 -25.55
C PRO A 97 14.72 -14.45 -26.87
N LYS A 98 16.05 -14.39 -26.82
CA LYS A 98 16.86 -14.27 -28.04
C LYS A 98 16.56 -15.44 -28.96
N LYS A 99 16.17 -15.15 -30.20
CA LYS A 99 16.11 -16.15 -31.27
C LYS A 99 17.53 -16.63 -31.55
N ASP A 100 17.86 -17.82 -31.05
CA ASP A 100 19.00 -18.68 -31.38
C ASP A 100 20.35 -17.98 -31.60
N LYS A 101 21.24 -17.98 -30.59
CA LYS A 101 22.68 -18.11 -30.91
C LYS A 101 22.83 -19.49 -31.58
N ALA A 102 23.38 -19.54 -32.80
CA ALA A 102 23.77 -20.79 -33.46
C ALA A 102 24.54 -21.68 -32.46
N PRO A 103 24.39 -23.02 -32.50
CA PRO A 103 25.01 -23.89 -31.51
C PRO A 103 26.53 -23.67 -31.55
N VAL A 104 27.04 -22.93 -30.58
CA VAL A 104 28.46 -22.87 -30.31
C VAL A 104 28.78 -24.21 -29.65
N GLU A 105 29.66 -24.99 -30.26
CA GLU A 105 30.19 -26.21 -29.68
C GLU A 105 30.72 -25.90 -28.28
N ALA A 106 30.04 -26.41 -27.26
CA ALA A 106 30.40 -26.17 -25.87
C ALA A 106 31.69 -26.94 -25.53
N ASP A 107 32.74 -26.21 -25.16
CA ASP A 107 33.87 -26.75 -24.39
C ASP A 107 33.35 -27.06 -22.96
N PRO A 108 33.61 -28.24 -22.35
CA PRO A 108 32.88 -28.71 -21.16
C PRO A 108 33.16 -27.99 -19.84
N ALA A 109 33.76 -26.80 -19.84
CA ALA A 109 34.23 -26.13 -18.61
C ALA A 109 33.45 -24.88 -18.20
N ASP A 110 32.57 -24.33 -19.04
CA ASP A 110 31.83 -23.10 -18.73
C ASP A 110 30.35 -23.39 -18.42
N VAL A 111 30.07 -23.65 -17.14
CA VAL A 111 28.71 -23.58 -16.58
C VAL A 111 28.53 -22.22 -15.92
N GLY A 112 28.71 -21.17 -16.71
CA GLY A 112 28.29 -19.81 -16.37
C GLY A 112 26.95 -19.55 -17.06
N VAL A 113 25.88 -19.33 -16.31
CA VAL A 113 24.68 -18.71 -16.87
C VAL A 113 25.09 -17.29 -17.24
N ASP A 114 25.28 -17.03 -18.53
CA ASP A 114 25.62 -15.71 -19.03
C ASP A 114 24.40 -14.79 -18.81
N LEU A 115 24.43 -14.02 -17.71
CA LEU A 115 23.45 -12.97 -17.37
C LEU A 115 23.69 -11.68 -18.16
N THR A 116 24.60 -11.70 -19.14
CA THR A 116 24.91 -10.55 -19.98
C THR A 116 24.02 -10.55 -21.22
N GLU A 117 23.49 -9.36 -21.55
CA GLU A 117 22.59 -9.07 -22.68
C GLU A 117 21.07 -9.27 -22.41
N LEU A 118 20.57 -8.63 -21.35
CA LEU A 118 19.20 -8.09 -21.36
C LEU A 118 19.20 -6.91 -22.34
N GLU A 119 18.69 -7.11 -23.56
CA GLU A 119 18.43 -5.98 -24.48
C GLU A 119 17.11 -5.34 -24.07
N ASP A 120 17.12 -4.02 -23.81
CA ASP A 120 15.89 -3.22 -23.72
C ASP A 120 15.10 -3.44 -25.01
N THR A 121 13.93 -4.05 -24.85
CA THR A 121 13.06 -4.37 -25.99
C THR A 121 12.12 -3.19 -26.22
N ALA A 122 11.77 -2.91 -27.47
CA ALA A 122 10.77 -1.88 -27.80
C ALA A 122 9.44 -2.07 -27.05
N VAL A 123 9.13 -3.30 -26.63
CA VAL A 123 7.98 -3.62 -25.77
C VAL A 123 8.17 -3.10 -24.34
N GLN A 124 9.35 -3.25 -23.76
CA GLN A 124 9.69 -2.70 -22.44
C GLN A 124 9.59 -1.17 -22.46
N ASP A 125 10.19 -0.51 -23.46
CA ASP A 125 10.14 0.96 -23.58
C ASP A 125 8.71 1.49 -23.65
N GLU A 126 7.86 0.87 -24.46
CA GLU A 126 6.45 1.27 -24.58
C GLU A 126 5.65 0.95 -23.31
N LEU A 127 5.94 -0.18 -22.65
CA LEU A 127 5.34 -0.51 -21.36
C LEU A 127 5.72 0.54 -20.31
N ASP A 128 6.98 0.93 -20.21
CA ASP A 128 7.47 1.93 -19.26
C ASP A 128 6.90 3.31 -19.55
N LYS A 129 6.75 3.68 -20.83
CA LYS A 129 6.06 4.90 -21.23
C LYS A 129 4.59 4.89 -20.78
N ILE A 130 3.84 3.83 -21.08
CA ILE A 130 2.45 3.70 -20.64
C ILE A 130 2.36 3.74 -19.10
N CYS A 131 3.29 3.10 -18.40
CA CYS A 131 3.32 3.10 -16.94
C CYS A 131 3.61 4.48 -16.35
N SER A 132 4.53 5.23 -16.96
CA SER A 132 4.89 6.59 -16.56
C SER A 132 3.75 7.58 -16.82
N ASP A 133 3.11 7.48 -18.00
CA ASP A 133 1.98 8.35 -18.40
C ASP A 133 0.72 8.17 -17.53
N ASN A 134 0.70 7.14 -16.69
CA ASN A 134 -0.43 6.76 -15.83
C ASN A 134 -0.08 6.74 -14.34
N ASP A 135 1.08 7.26 -13.94
CA ASP A 135 1.54 7.26 -12.55
C ASP A 135 1.40 5.88 -11.90
N LYS A 136 1.89 4.83 -12.59
CA LYS A 136 1.69 3.41 -12.23
C LYS A 136 1.87 3.14 -10.74
N ASP A 137 2.89 3.72 -10.13
CA ASP A 137 3.27 3.40 -8.76
C ASP A 137 2.20 3.87 -7.75
N ASP A 138 1.63 5.06 -7.93
CA ASP A 138 0.49 5.56 -7.15
C ASP A 138 -0.78 4.74 -7.46
N LEU A 139 -1.01 4.45 -8.74
CA LEU A 139 -2.17 3.66 -9.15
C LEU A 139 -2.15 2.25 -8.53
N PHE A 140 -0.99 1.58 -8.52
CA PHE A 140 -0.85 0.22 -8.03
C PHE A 140 -0.91 0.13 -6.50
N ILE A 141 -0.34 1.10 -5.78
CA ILE A 141 -0.45 1.13 -4.31
C ILE A 141 -1.90 1.34 -3.88
N GLU A 142 -2.63 2.27 -4.52
CA GLU A 142 -4.04 2.53 -4.21
C GLU A 142 -4.95 1.36 -4.67
N TRP A 143 -4.62 0.72 -5.79
CA TRP A 143 -5.32 -0.49 -6.26
C TRP A 143 -5.19 -1.65 -5.27
N GLY A 144 -3.97 -1.91 -4.80
CA GLY A 144 -3.71 -2.94 -3.80
C GLY A 144 -4.30 -2.60 -2.43
N LYS A 145 -4.16 -1.36 -1.96
CA LYS A 145 -4.73 -0.87 -0.70
C LYS A 145 -6.24 -0.99 -0.67
N GLU A 146 -6.94 -0.56 -1.72
CA GLU A 146 -8.39 -0.69 -1.77
C GLU A 146 -8.83 -2.14 -1.77
N ALA A 147 -8.08 -3.03 -2.43
CA ALA A 147 -8.36 -4.47 -2.34
C ALA A 147 -8.20 -5.00 -0.91
N MET A 148 -7.20 -4.55 -0.14
CA MET A 148 -7.07 -4.95 1.26
C MET A 148 -8.22 -4.44 2.14
N ILE A 149 -8.72 -3.22 1.87
CA ILE A 149 -9.83 -2.62 2.60
C ILE A 149 -11.17 -3.26 2.23
N LYS A 150 -11.48 -3.40 0.93
CA LYS A 150 -12.81 -3.77 0.44
C LYS A 150 -12.91 -5.25 0.02
N GLY A 151 -11.77 -5.95 -0.11
CA GLY A 151 -11.67 -7.35 -0.53
C GLY A 151 -11.30 -7.53 -2.01
N LEU A 152 -11.51 -6.51 -2.84
CA LEU A 152 -11.12 -6.46 -4.24
C LEU A 152 -11.06 -5.01 -4.72
N SER A 153 -10.43 -4.75 -5.86
CA SER A 153 -10.43 -3.45 -6.53
C SER A 153 -10.18 -3.64 -8.05
N HIS A 154 -10.48 -2.61 -8.84
CA HIS A 154 -10.44 -2.71 -10.30
C HIS A 154 -9.59 -1.62 -10.94
N ILE A 155 -9.00 -1.94 -12.09
CA ILE A 155 -8.42 -0.98 -13.03
C ILE A 155 -9.16 -1.10 -14.35
N LEU A 156 -9.65 0.02 -14.88
CA LEU A 156 -10.16 0.16 -16.24
C LEU A 156 -9.06 0.74 -17.13
N VAL A 157 -8.80 0.07 -18.25
CA VAL A 157 -7.95 0.55 -19.34
C VAL A 157 -8.84 1.14 -20.43
N TYR A 158 -8.52 2.34 -20.90
CA TYR A 158 -9.26 3.02 -21.95
C TYR A 158 -8.32 3.85 -22.84
N GLN A 159 -8.82 4.29 -23.99
CA GLN A 159 -8.14 5.26 -24.84
C GLN A 159 -8.76 6.64 -24.60
N ASP A 160 -7.93 7.65 -24.37
CA ASP A 160 -8.41 9.03 -24.29
C ASP A 160 -8.68 9.62 -25.68
N GLU A 161 -9.09 10.89 -25.73
CA GLU A 161 -9.42 11.58 -26.98
C GLU A 161 -8.22 11.74 -27.93
N GLU A 162 -7.00 11.68 -27.37
CA GLU A 162 -5.73 11.76 -28.11
C GLU A 162 -5.18 10.38 -28.49
N SER A 163 -5.92 9.30 -28.20
CA SER A 163 -5.50 7.91 -28.40
C SER A 163 -4.30 7.48 -27.55
N HIS A 164 -4.11 8.11 -26.39
CA HIS A 164 -3.20 7.61 -25.37
C HIS A 164 -3.89 6.56 -24.50
N THR A 165 -3.14 5.49 -24.18
CA THR A 165 -3.63 4.43 -23.31
C THR A 165 -3.62 4.92 -21.87
N LYS A 166 -4.82 5.06 -21.29
CA LYS A 166 -5.01 5.49 -19.91
C LYS A 166 -5.54 4.36 -19.02
N MET A 167 -5.16 4.41 -17.76
CA MET A 167 -5.58 3.49 -16.71
C MET A 167 -6.23 4.29 -15.59
N MET A 168 -7.36 3.82 -15.09
CA MET A 168 -8.03 4.41 -13.94
C MET A 168 -8.49 3.34 -12.98
N ARG A 169 -8.33 3.61 -11.68
CA ARG A 169 -8.92 2.76 -10.64
C ARG A 169 -10.43 2.94 -10.63
N VAL A 170 -11.16 1.84 -10.50
CA VAL A 170 -12.61 1.82 -10.32
C VAL A 170 -12.93 1.12 -9.01
N SER A 171 -13.66 1.81 -8.13
CA SER A 171 -14.03 1.27 -6.84
C SER A 171 -15.01 0.10 -6.97
N PRO A 172 -14.96 -0.89 -6.05
CA PRO A 172 -15.88 -2.03 -6.05
C PRO A 172 -17.37 -1.69 -5.91
N GLU A 173 -17.70 -0.55 -5.29
CA GLU A 173 -19.09 -0.08 -5.23
C GLU A 173 -19.66 0.25 -6.61
N ASP A 174 -18.80 0.67 -7.53
CA ASP A 174 -19.14 1.22 -8.84
C ASP A 174 -18.88 0.22 -9.97
N LEU A 175 -18.57 -1.04 -9.63
CA LEU A 175 -18.34 -2.08 -10.62
C LEU A 175 -19.06 -3.39 -10.26
N ILE A 176 -19.74 -3.97 -11.26
CA ILE A 176 -20.36 -5.30 -11.17
C ILE A 176 -19.60 -6.25 -12.09
N VAL A 177 -19.16 -7.39 -11.55
CA VAL A 177 -18.55 -8.47 -12.33
C VAL A 177 -19.59 -9.56 -12.57
N VAL A 178 -19.80 -9.91 -13.82
CA VAL A 178 -20.68 -11.00 -14.26
C VAL A 178 -19.82 -12.08 -14.86
N TYR A 179 -19.92 -13.30 -14.33
CA TYR A 179 -19.17 -14.47 -14.76
C TYR A 179 -19.97 -15.33 -15.74
N LYS A 180 -19.27 -16.08 -16.60
CA LYS A 180 -19.88 -17.05 -17.51
C LYS A 180 -20.43 -18.25 -16.74
N ASN A 181 -19.70 -18.71 -15.73
CA ASN A 181 -20.11 -19.80 -14.84
C ASN A 181 -19.36 -19.72 -13.50
N SER A 182 -19.92 -20.40 -12.49
CA SER A 182 -19.39 -20.44 -11.12
C SER A 182 -18.12 -21.29 -10.96
N SER A 183 -17.78 -22.13 -11.94
CA SER A 183 -16.67 -23.09 -11.84
C SER A 183 -15.34 -22.53 -12.36
N THR A 184 -15.35 -21.85 -13.51
CA THR A 184 -14.16 -21.28 -14.14
C THR A 184 -13.90 -19.84 -13.71
N LYS A 185 -14.91 -19.15 -13.13
CA LYS A 185 -14.84 -17.74 -12.72
C LYS A 185 -14.32 -16.82 -13.84
N GLU A 186 -14.62 -17.17 -15.10
CA GLU A 186 -14.31 -16.32 -16.24
C GLU A 186 -15.33 -15.19 -16.34
N PRO A 187 -14.91 -13.91 -16.40
CA PRO A 187 -15.84 -12.80 -16.57
C PRO A 187 -16.47 -12.85 -17.97
N ALA A 188 -17.80 -12.83 -18.02
CA ALA A 188 -18.59 -12.62 -19.23
C ALA A 188 -18.74 -11.12 -19.53
N TYR A 189 -19.05 -10.34 -18.50
CA TYR A 189 -19.24 -8.90 -18.58
C TYR A 189 -18.68 -8.22 -17.33
N LYS A 190 -18.26 -6.96 -17.47
CA LYS A 190 -17.99 -6.07 -16.35
C LYS A 190 -18.73 -4.77 -16.56
N ILE A 191 -19.52 -4.35 -15.57
CA ILE A 191 -20.44 -3.23 -15.68
C ILE A 191 -19.94 -2.13 -14.77
N ARG A 192 -19.56 -0.99 -15.33
CA ARG A 192 -19.18 0.19 -14.57
C ARG A 192 -20.40 1.09 -14.39
N LEU A 193 -20.60 1.58 -13.18
CA LEU A 193 -21.68 2.47 -12.79
C LEU A 193 -21.08 3.82 -12.39
N TYR A 194 -21.69 4.91 -12.83
CA TYR A 194 -21.33 6.25 -12.37
C TYR A 194 -22.48 7.22 -12.55
N ASP A 195 -22.47 8.27 -11.76
CA ASP A 195 -23.51 9.28 -11.72
C ASP A 195 -22.93 10.60 -12.25
N ILE A 196 -23.68 11.29 -13.13
CA ILE A 196 -23.38 12.66 -13.53
C ILE A 196 -24.46 13.57 -12.98
N ASP A 197 -24.07 14.43 -12.05
CA ASP A 197 -24.92 15.51 -11.55
C ASP A 197 -24.79 16.73 -12.44
N THR A 198 -25.90 17.16 -13.03
CA THR A 198 -25.96 18.43 -13.76
C THR A 198 -26.45 19.52 -12.81
N GLU A 199 -25.54 20.37 -12.32
CA GLU A 199 -25.83 21.44 -11.36
C GLU A 199 -27.02 22.32 -11.78
N ASP A 200 -27.18 22.54 -13.09
CA ASP A 200 -28.21 23.41 -13.67
C ASP A 200 -29.64 22.84 -13.61
N THR A 201 -29.83 21.52 -13.47
CA THR A 201 -31.17 20.90 -13.62
C THR A 201 -31.69 20.17 -12.38
N LYS A 202 -30.86 19.99 -11.33
CA LYS A 202 -31.15 19.09 -10.19
C LYS A 202 -31.49 17.65 -10.61
N LYS A 203 -31.07 17.25 -11.82
CA LYS A 203 -31.23 15.89 -12.32
C LYS A 203 -29.91 15.15 -12.18
N THR A 204 -29.98 13.97 -11.59
CA THR A 204 -28.88 13.02 -11.57
C THR A 204 -29.11 12.03 -12.71
N THR A 205 -28.15 11.93 -13.62
CA THR A 205 -28.18 10.90 -14.67
C THR A 205 -27.26 9.76 -14.26
N HIS A 206 -27.83 8.58 -14.11
CA HIS A 206 -27.14 7.35 -13.80
C HIS A 206 -26.70 6.67 -15.10
N TYR A 207 -25.42 6.37 -15.23
CA TYR A 207 -24.86 5.64 -16.37
C TYR A 207 -24.44 4.23 -15.96
N ALA A 208 -24.59 3.30 -16.91
CA ALA A 208 -24.08 1.95 -16.81
C ALA A 208 -23.38 1.57 -18.12
N GLU A 209 -22.07 1.31 -18.04
CA GLU A 209 -21.23 0.86 -19.16
C GLU A 209 -21.00 -0.64 -19.04
N VAL A 210 -21.57 -1.41 -19.94
CA VAL A 210 -21.43 -2.88 -19.97
C VAL A 210 -20.29 -3.25 -20.91
N TYR A 211 -19.16 -3.67 -20.35
CA TYR A 211 -18.00 -4.14 -21.11
C TYR A 211 -18.08 -5.63 -21.37
N SER A 212 -17.97 -5.99 -22.66
CA SER A 212 -17.78 -7.36 -23.15
C SER A 212 -16.36 -7.50 -23.73
N PRO A 213 -15.94 -8.66 -24.27
CA PRO A 213 -14.62 -8.78 -24.90
C PRO A 213 -14.40 -7.92 -26.16
N THR A 214 -15.47 -7.44 -26.81
CA THR A 214 -15.34 -6.77 -28.12
C THR A 214 -15.95 -5.37 -28.16
N LYS A 215 -16.86 -5.06 -27.24
CA LYS A 215 -17.66 -3.84 -27.26
C LYS A 215 -18.06 -3.38 -25.87
N VAL A 216 -18.36 -2.09 -25.76
CA VAL A 216 -19.04 -1.46 -24.64
C VAL A 216 -20.45 -1.01 -25.05
N GLU A 217 -21.44 -1.38 -24.26
CA GLU A 217 -22.83 -0.95 -24.42
C GLU A 217 -23.17 0.03 -23.29
N ILE A 218 -23.63 1.23 -23.66
CA ILE A 218 -23.90 2.33 -22.72
C ILE A 218 -25.41 2.44 -22.50
N PHE A 219 -25.78 2.45 -21.22
CA PHE A 219 -27.14 2.63 -20.75
C PHE A 219 -27.20 3.86 -19.85
N LYS A 220 -28.33 4.56 -19.87
CA LYS A 220 -28.58 5.68 -18.98
C LYS A 220 -29.94 5.55 -18.31
N SER A 221 -30.07 6.18 -17.16
CA SER A 221 -31.35 6.45 -16.55
C SER A 221 -31.32 7.84 -15.92
N VAL A 222 -32.41 8.57 -16.08
CA VAL A 222 -32.55 9.91 -15.51
C VAL A 222 -33.44 9.82 -14.28
N ASP A 223 -32.95 10.29 -13.13
CA ASP A 223 -33.81 10.58 -11.99
C ASP A 223 -34.29 12.04 -12.10
N ASP A 224 -35.57 12.20 -12.41
CA ASP A 224 -36.23 13.51 -12.51
C ASP A 224 -36.72 14.04 -11.14
N GLY A 225 -36.35 13.40 -10.03
CA GLY A 225 -36.76 13.80 -8.67
C GLY A 225 -38.25 13.60 -8.37
N SER A 226 -38.97 12.91 -9.26
CA SER A 226 -40.39 12.53 -9.07
C SER A 226 -40.55 11.26 -8.22
N CYS A 227 -39.47 10.51 -8.02
CA CYS A 227 -39.37 9.47 -7.01
C CYS A 227 -39.15 10.14 -5.66
N ALA A 228 -40.18 10.11 -4.81
CA ALA A 228 -40.15 10.74 -3.49
C ALA A 228 -38.87 10.40 -2.73
N THR A 229 -38.16 11.44 -2.27
CA THR A 229 -37.09 11.34 -1.29
C THR A 229 -37.64 10.80 0.03
N THR A 230 -37.82 9.48 0.13
CA THR A 230 -38.08 8.84 1.43
C THR A 230 -36.77 8.58 2.17
N GLY A 231 -36.25 9.65 2.78
CA GLY A 231 -35.42 9.58 3.98
C GLY A 231 -33.95 9.20 3.81
N LYS A 232 -33.10 9.84 4.63
CA LYS A 232 -31.68 9.52 4.79
C LYS A 232 -31.50 8.02 5.09
N GLY A 233 -30.89 7.29 4.17
CA GLY A 233 -30.29 5.97 4.45
C GLY A 233 -30.95 4.72 3.87
N LYS A 234 -31.68 4.77 2.76
CA LYS A 234 -32.06 3.57 2.00
C LYS A 234 -31.80 3.71 0.49
N ALA A 235 -31.18 2.66 -0.06
CA ALA A 235 -31.26 2.09 -1.41
C ALA A 235 -31.76 3.00 -2.54
N ARG A 236 -30.92 3.22 -3.58
CA ARG A 236 -31.28 3.84 -4.87
C ARG A 236 -32.63 3.27 -5.34
N GLN A 237 -33.64 4.10 -5.57
CA GLN A 237 -34.93 3.66 -6.11
C GLN A 237 -34.82 3.74 -7.66
N PHE A 238 -34.89 2.59 -8.33
CA PHE A 238 -34.27 2.39 -9.66
C PHE A 238 -34.95 3.13 -10.80
N ALA A 239 -34.22 4.11 -11.31
CA ALA A 239 -33.72 4.17 -12.67
C ALA A 239 -34.11 3.00 -13.60
N SER A 240 -35.05 3.20 -14.53
CA SER A 240 -35.24 2.30 -15.66
C SER A 240 -34.16 2.56 -16.70
N TYR A 241 -33.10 1.74 -16.74
CA TYR A 241 -32.02 1.92 -17.70
C TYR A 241 -32.50 1.75 -19.14
N GLU A 242 -32.17 2.74 -19.97
CA GLU A 242 -32.46 2.78 -21.39
C GLU A 242 -31.19 2.66 -22.22
N PHE A 243 -31.33 2.01 -23.37
CA PHE A 243 -30.44 2.05 -24.52
C PHE A 243 -29.91 3.44 -24.88
N VAL A 244 -28.60 3.72 -24.77
CA VAL A 244 -27.98 4.88 -25.41
C VAL A 244 -27.26 4.47 -26.69
N GLU A 245 -26.14 3.76 -26.57
CA GLU A 245 -25.27 3.48 -27.71
C GLU A 245 -24.41 2.22 -27.50
N GLU A 246 -23.84 1.72 -28.59
CA GLU A 246 -22.88 0.63 -28.62
C GLU A 246 -21.61 1.09 -29.32
N LYS A 247 -20.44 0.89 -28.68
CA LYS A 247 -19.13 1.26 -29.22
C LYS A 247 -18.19 0.04 -29.19
N PRO A 248 -17.49 -0.29 -30.29
CA PRO A 248 -16.44 -1.30 -30.28
C PRO A 248 -15.21 -0.78 -29.51
N HIS A 249 -14.43 -1.69 -28.93
CA HIS A 249 -13.12 -1.35 -28.36
C HIS A 249 -12.04 -2.30 -28.87
N ILE A 250 -10.78 -1.85 -28.83
CA ILE A 250 -9.67 -2.52 -29.52
C ILE A 250 -9.13 -3.76 -28.80
N TYR A 251 -9.33 -3.87 -27.49
CA TYR A 251 -8.58 -4.80 -26.63
C TYR A 251 -8.80 -6.31 -26.86
N GLY A 252 -9.87 -6.70 -27.56
CA GLY A 252 -10.23 -8.12 -27.77
C GLY A 252 -10.52 -8.91 -26.48
N ARG A 253 -10.57 -8.22 -25.34
CA ARG A 253 -10.82 -8.71 -23.98
C ARG A 253 -11.52 -7.60 -23.20
N ILE A 254 -12.15 -7.95 -22.08
CA ILE A 254 -12.78 -6.96 -21.20
C ILE A 254 -11.66 -6.09 -20.59
N PRO A 255 -11.63 -4.77 -20.84
CA PRO A 255 -10.52 -3.91 -20.43
C PRO A 255 -10.60 -3.46 -18.98
N ILE A 256 -11.25 -4.25 -18.12
CA ILE A 256 -11.34 -4.00 -16.69
C ILE A 256 -10.69 -5.18 -15.99
N ILE A 257 -9.67 -4.93 -15.19
CA ILE A 257 -8.89 -5.92 -14.47
C ILE A 257 -9.31 -5.86 -13.01
N THR A 258 -9.49 -7.03 -12.39
CA THR A 258 -9.83 -7.12 -10.96
C THR A 258 -8.65 -7.73 -10.21
N VAL A 259 -8.16 -7.04 -9.18
CA VAL A 259 -7.33 -7.67 -8.16
C VAL A 259 -8.20 -8.10 -7.00
N TYR A 260 -7.96 -9.32 -6.52
CA TYR A 260 -8.65 -9.87 -5.36
C TYR A 260 -7.69 -9.93 -4.19
N ASN A 261 -8.17 -9.58 -3.01
CA ASN A 261 -7.38 -9.63 -1.79
C ASN A 261 -7.06 -11.07 -1.35
N ASN A 262 -8.03 -11.96 -1.54
CA ASN A 262 -8.00 -13.39 -1.26
C ASN A 262 -9.10 -14.08 -2.08
N GLU A 263 -9.17 -15.42 -2.03
CA GLU A 263 -10.18 -16.17 -2.79
C GLU A 263 -11.60 -15.92 -2.28
N GLU A 264 -11.75 -15.66 -0.98
CA GLU A 264 -13.02 -15.39 -0.30
C GLU A 264 -13.55 -13.97 -0.52
N GLN A 265 -12.79 -13.11 -1.21
CA GLN A 265 -13.11 -11.69 -1.43
C GLN A 265 -13.42 -10.96 -0.12
N MET A 266 -12.65 -11.26 0.92
CA MET A 266 -12.78 -10.66 2.25
C MET A 266 -11.80 -9.53 2.46
N SER A 267 -12.24 -8.50 3.17
CA SER A 267 -11.36 -7.46 3.72
C SER A 267 -10.41 -8.05 4.76
N ASP A 268 -9.22 -7.46 4.90
CA ASP A 268 -8.32 -7.77 6.00
C ASP A 268 -8.89 -7.36 7.37
N LEU A 269 -9.84 -6.42 7.37
CA LEU A 269 -10.48 -5.89 8.58
C LEU A 269 -11.57 -6.81 9.14
N GLU A 270 -12.13 -7.70 8.32
CA GLU A 270 -13.29 -8.54 8.68
C GLU A 270 -13.04 -9.42 9.90
N LYS A 271 -11.84 -9.98 10.00
CA LYS A 271 -11.49 -10.93 11.09
C LYS A 271 -11.28 -10.24 12.44
N ILE A 272 -10.93 -8.95 12.43
CA ILE A 272 -10.63 -8.18 13.63
C ILE A 272 -11.77 -7.24 14.05
N GLU A 273 -12.80 -7.08 13.20
CA GLU A 273 -13.91 -6.15 13.42
C GLU A 273 -14.53 -6.27 14.81
N THR A 274 -14.86 -7.49 15.23
CA THR A 274 -15.53 -7.72 16.52
C THR A 274 -14.64 -7.38 17.71
N LEU A 275 -13.32 -7.58 17.58
CA LEU A 275 -12.35 -7.34 18.64
C LEU A 275 -12.13 -5.85 18.84
N VAL A 276 -11.93 -5.11 17.74
CA VAL A 276 -11.77 -3.64 17.78
C VAL A 276 -13.04 -2.98 18.31
N ASN A 277 -14.23 -3.44 17.89
CA ASN A 277 -15.50 -2.91 18.41
C ASN A 277 -15.67 -3.14 19.92
N ASP A 278 -15.19 -4.27 20.47
CA ASP A 278 -15.24 -4.50 21.91
C ASP A 278 -14.21 -3.64 22.64
N TYR A 279 -13.01 -3.50 22.09
CA TYR A 279 -11.96 -2.63 22.63
C TYR A 279 -12.43 -1.18 22.76
N ASP A 280 -12.95 -0.60 21.67
CA ASP A 280 -13.49 0.76 21.64
C ASP A 280 -14.62 0.95 22.66
N LYS A 281 -15.48 -0.06 22.80
CA LYS A 281 -16.60 -0.04 23.73
C LYS A 281 -16.11 -0.06 25.17
N VAL A 282 -15.21 -0.98 25.53
CA VAL A 282 -14.66 -1.11 26.89
C VAL A 282 -13.92 0.16 27.27
N LEU A 283 -13.06 0.69 26.39
CA LEU A 283 -12.32 1.93 26.65
C LEU A 283 -13.26 3.12 26.84
N SER A 284 -14.28 3.24 25.98
CA SER A 284 -15.31 4.27 26.12
C SER A 284 -16.11 4.13 27.43
N ASP A 285 -16.44 2.90 27.83
CA ASP A 285 -17.13 2.62 29.09
C ASP A 285 -16.26 2.98 30.30
N VAL A 286 -14.97 2.68 30.26
CA VAL A 286 -14.01 3.08 31.30
C VAL A 286 -13.92 4.60 31.43
N SER A 287 -13.83 5.36 30.32
CA SER A 287 -13.90 6.83 30.39
C SER A 287 -15.21 7.35 30.96
N ASN A 288 -16.34 6.72 30.62
CA ASN A 288 -17.63 7.07 31.21
C ASN A 288 -17.65 6.82 32.73
N GLU A 289 -17.07 5.72 33.20
CA GLU A 289 -16.97 5.41 34.62
C GLU A 289 -16.07 6.42 35.34
N PHE A 290 -14.93 6.81 34.77
CA PHE A 290 -14.07 7.84 35.37
C PHE A 290 -14.75 9.21 35.47
N GLU A 291 -15.47 9.62 34.43
CA GLU A 291 -16.22 10.89 34.45
C GLU A 291 -17.40 10.83 35.44
N ALA A 292 -18.08 9.69 35.54
CA ALA A 292 -19.13 9.47 36.51
C ALA A 292 -18.61 9.34 37.95
N PHE A 293 -17.40 8.82 38.15
CA PHE A 293 -16.77 8.63 39.47
C PHE A 293 -16.54 9.96 40.19
N ARG A 294 -16.42 11.07 39.45
CA ARG A 294 -16.41 12.42 40.04
C ARG A 294 -17.69 12.72 40.85
N ASN A 295 -18.78 12.01 40.60
CA ASN A 295 -20.07 12.15 41.29
C ASN A 295 -20.25 11.02 42.33
N ALA A 296 -19.47 11.04 43.41
CA ALA A 296 -19.66 10.10 44.51
C ALA A 296 -21.00 10.34 45.22
N TYR A 297 -21.74 9.27 45.56
CA TYR A 297 -22.97 9.39 46.34
C TYR A 297 -22.62 9.48 47.83
N LEU A 298 -23.17 10.48 48.52
CA LEU A 298 -23.05 10.58 49.96
C LEU A 298 -24.05 9.62 50.62
N MET A 299 -23.56 8.60 51.32
CA MET A 299 -24.38 7.71 52.13
C MET A 299 -24.35 8.15 53.59
N LEU A 300 -25.55 8.32 54.13
CA LEU A 300 -25.79 8.68 55.52
C LEU A 300 -26.45 7.48 56.22
N LYS A 301 -25.78 6.91 57.21
CA LYS A 301 -26.32 5.80 58.01
C LYS A 301 -26.84 6.36 59.33
N ASN A 302 -28.08 6.00 59.70
CA ASN A 302 -28.76 6.46 60.92
C ASN A 302 -28.91 7.99 61.03
N MET A 303 -28.98 8.70 59.91
CA MET A 303 -29.21 10.15 59.87
C MET A 303 -30.36 10.48 58.92
N THR A 304 -31.13 11.53 59.21
CA THR A 304 -32.22 12.03 58.37
C THR A 304 -31.87 13.40 57.81
N ALA A 305 -31.80 13.52 56.49
CA ALA A 305 -31.62 14.80 55.81
C ALA A 305 -32.96 15.27 55.21
N SER A 306 -33.61 16.24 55.85
CA SER A 306 -34.81 16.93 55.33
C SER A 306 -34.42 17.98 54.29
N GLY A 307 -35.33 18.37 53.39
CA GLY A 307 -35.05 19.23 52.22
C GLY A 307 -34.28 20.53 52.51
N ASP A 308 -34.56 21.23 53.61
CA ASP A 308 -33.86 22.47 53.99
C ASP A 308 -32.42 22.23 54.48
N ASN A 309 -32.13 21.07 55.06
CA ASN A 309 -30.79 20.71 55.55
C ASN A 309 -29.87 20.26 54.40
N ILE A 310 -30.41 19.66 53.34
CA ILE A 310 -29.62 19.23 52.17
C ILE A 310 -28.99 20.43 51.45
N GLN A 311 -29.69 21.56 51.38
CA GLN A 311 -29.19 22.78 50.74
C GLN A 311 -28.05 23.38 51.57
N LYS A 312 -28.22 23.49 52.90
CA LYS A 312 -27.17 23.97 53.82
C LYS A 312 -25.92 23.09 53.82
N LEU A 313 -26.09 21.76 53.74
CA LEU A 313 -24.97 20.83 53.61
C LEU A 313 -24.12 21.09 52.35
N LYS A 314 -24.74 21.51 51.25
CA LYS A 314 -24.03 21.86 50.01
C LYS A 314 -23.31 23.20 50.10
N ASP A 315 -23.90 24.17 50.79
CA ASP A 315 -23.36 25.53 50.90
C ASP A 315 -22.26 25.65 51.98
N GLU A 316 -22.43 24.96 53.12
CA GLU A 316 -21.51 25.01 54.27
C GLU A 316 -20.42 23.93 54.21
N GLY A 317 -20.67 22.81 53.53
CA GLY A 317 -19.68 21.73 53.34
C GLY A 317 -19.32 20.92 54.59
N ILE A 318 -20.05 21.09 55.70
CA ILE A 318 -19.82 20.41 56.99
C ILE A 318 -20.98 19.46 57.29
N ILE A 319 -20.68 18.25 57.79
CA ILE A 319 -21.70 17.24 58.17
C ILE A 319 -21.53 16.91 59.66
N GLU A 320 -22.56 17.16 60.46
CA GLU A 320 -22.61 16.79 61.87
C GLU A 320 -23.07 15.32 62.01
N VAL A 321 -22.28 14.49 62.72
CA VAL A 321 -22.55 13.06 62.88
C VAL A 321 -23.08 12.79 64.29
N MET A 322 -24.28 12.20 64.39
CA MET A 322 -24.88 11.81 65.67
C MET A 322 -24.24 10.54 66.25
N GLU A 323 -24.54 10.22 67.51
CA GLU A 323 -24.07 9.00 68.17
C GLU A 323 -24.51 7.75 67.37
N ASN A 324 -23.56 6.91 66.96
CA ASN A 324 -23.74 5.76 66.04
C ASN A 324 -24.11 6.11 64.57
N GLY A 325 -23.90 7.35 64.14
CA GLY A 325 -23.98 7.77 62.73
C GLY A 325 -22.70 7.46 61.95
N ASP A 326 -22.83 7.25 60.64
CA ASP A 326 -21.68 7.04 59.74
C ASP A 326 -21.95 7.76 58.41
N VAL A 327 -20.92 8.45 57.90
CA VAL A 327 -20.98 9.24 56.68
C VAL A 327 -19.85 8.79 55.77
N LYS A 328 -20.22 8.16 54.66
CA LYS A 328 -19.25 7.62 53.70
C LYS A 328 -19.68 7.97 52.29
N PHE A 329 -18.71 8.32 51.47
CA PHE A 329 -18.91 8.34 50.04
C PHE A 329 -19.00 6.90 49.55
N ILE A 330 -20.14 6.54 48.95
CA ILE A 330 -20.23 5.30 48.18
C ILE A 330 -19.51 5.56 46.87
N THR A 331 -18.29 5.03 46.79
CA THR A 331 -17.54 4.92 45.55
C THR A 331 -17.78 3.53 44.96
N LYS A 332 -17.91 3.46 43.63
CA LYS A 332 -17.97 2.18 42.93
C LYS A 332 -16.55 1.61 42.86
N GLU A 333 -16.31 0.43 43.43
CA GLU A 333 -15.04 -0.26 43.27
C GLU A 333 -14.91 -0.78 41.83
N ILE A 334 -13.92 -0.26 41.09
CA ILE A 334 -13.61 -0.69 39.73
C ILE A 334 -12.47 -1.70 39.82
N GLN A 335 -12.68 -2.90 39.28
CA GLN A 335 -11.62 -3.90 39.14
C GLN A 335 -10.71 -3.53 37.97
N THR A 336 -9.74 -2.66 38.22
CA THR A 336 -8.81 -2.14 37.21
C THR A 336 -7.97 -3.26 36.57
N GLU A 337 -7.51 -4.23 37.36
CA GLU A 337 -6.68 -5.34 36.88
C GLU A 337 -7.43 -6.23 35.87
N ALA A 338 -8.71 -6.53 36.12
CA ALA A 338 -9.51 -7.33 35.19
C ALA A 338 -9.76 -6.59 33.86
N LEU A 339 -9.97 -5.27 33.92
CA LEU A 339 -10.14 -4.43 32.74
C LEU A 339 -8.86 -4.34 31.90
N GLU A 340 -7.72 -4.12 32.56
CA GLU A 340 -6.41 -4.05 31.91
C GLU A 340 -6.04 -5.38 31.25
N ASN A 341 -6.24 -6.50 31.96
CA ASN A 341 -6.02 -7.84 31.40
C ASN A 341 -6.93 -8.13 30.18
N HIS A 342 -8.17 -7.64 30.19
CA HIS A 342 -9.09 -7.79 29.05
C HIS A 342 -8.62 -6.95 27.84
N LEU A 343 -8.29 -5.67 28.05
CA LEU A 343 -7.80 -4.78 27.00
C LEU A 343 -6.48 -5.29 26.38
N ASN A 344 -5.52 -5.67 27.22
CA ASN A 344 -4.25 -6.24 26.77
C ASN A 344 -4.45 -7.54 25.97
N ARG A 345 -5.44 -8.35 26.34
CA ARG A 345 -5.77 -9.58 25.59
C ARG A 345 -6.45 -9.27 24.26
N LEU A 346 -7.32 -8.26 24.21
CA LEU A 346 -7.95 -7.80 22.97
C LEU A 346 -6.89 -7.27 22.01
N GLU A 347 -5.99 -6.39 22.45
CA GLU A 347 -4.90 -5.83 21.65
C GLU A 347 -3.99 -6.93 21.09
N LYS A 348 -3.52 -7.86 21.94
CA LYS A 348 -2.72 -9.03 21.49
C LYS A 348 -3.46 -9.89 20.46
N ASN A 349 -4.76 -10.10 20.64
CA ASN A 349 -5.57 -10.85 19.69
C ASN A 349 -5.75 -10.08 18.36
N ILE A 350 -5.95 -8.77 18.41
CA ILE A 350 -6.06 -7.92 17.20
C ILE A 350 -4.79 -8.07 16.36
N HIS A 351 -3.61 -7.87 16.94
CA HIS A 351 -2.32 -8.05 16.23
C HIS A 351 -2.11 -9.48 15.73
N LYS A 352 -2.46 -10.49 16.55
CA LYS A 352 -2.33 -11.90 16.16
C LYS A 352 -3.21 -12.26 14.97
N PHE A 353 -4.47 -11.80 14.94
CA PHE A 353 -5.42 -12.16 13.90
C PHE A 353 -5.36 -11.25 12.66
N SER A 354 -4.86 -10.01 12.80
CA SER A 354 -4.52 -9.14 11.67
C SER A 354 -3.21 -9.56 10.98
N ALA A 355 -2.38 -10.34 11.69
CA ALA A 355 -1.02 -10.72 11.33
C ALA A 355 -0.10 -9.51 11.13
N VAL A 356 -0.42 -8.38 11.77
CA VAL A 356 0.40 -7.17 11.77
C VAL A 356 1.12 -7.09 13.11
N PRO A 357 2.46 -7.06 13.12
CA PRO A 357 3.22 -6.98 14.36
C PRO A 357 2.92 -5.68 15.10
N ASP A 358 2.92 -5.76 16.42
CA ASP A 358 2.93 -4.59 17.28
C ASP A 358 4.36 -4.02 17.30
N LEU A 359 4.54 -2.82 16.75
CA LEU A 359 5.84 -2.14 16.70
C LEU A 359 6.22 -1.49 18.04
N SER A 360 5.27 -1.37 18.97
CA SER A 360 5.48 -0.80 20.30
C SER A 360 5.90 -1.84 21.34
N ASP A 361 5.81 -3.13 21.01
CA ASP A 361 6.25 -4.23 21.86
C ASP A 361 7.72 -4.04 22.24
N GLU A 362 8.03 -4.03 23.54
CA GLU A 362 9.40 -3.86 24.08
C GLU A 362 10.39 -4.86 23.50
N ASN A 363 9.91 -6.02 23.05
CA ASN A 363 10.72 -7.00 22.36
C ASN A 363 11.19 -6.54 20.95
N PHE A 364 10.74 -5.40 20.42
CA PHE A 364 11.28 -4.73 19.24
C PHE A 364 12.36 -3.68 19.57
N ALA A 365 12.44 -3.21 20.81
CA ALA A 365 13.35 -2.13 21.23
C ALA A 365 14.81 -2.59 21.51
N GLY A 366 15.09 -3.89 21.35
CA GLY A 366 16.45 -4.45 21.49
C GLY A 366 17.23 -4.48 20.18
N ASN A 367 18.54 -4.71 20.26
CA ASN A 367 19.40 -4.97 19.09
C ASN A 367 19.11 -6.37 18.54
N LEU A 368 17.94 -6.54 17.92
CA LEU A 368 17.48 -7.79 17.35
C LEU A 368 18.33 -8.16 16.12
N SER A 369 18.69 -9.44 16.01
CA SER A 369 19.28 -9.96 14.78
C SER A 369 18.28 -9.91 13.62
N GLY A 370 18.76 -9.85 12.38
CA GLY A 370 17.89 -9.85 11.20
C GLY A 370 16.95 -11.07 11.14
N VAL A 371 17.38 -12.21 11.68
CA VAL A 371 16.54 -13.44 11.78
C VAL A 371 15.37 -13.26 12.74
N ALA A 372 15.57 -12.59 13.87
CA ALA A 372 14.50 -12.34 14.85
C ALA A 372 13.43 -11.38 14.31
N ILE A 373 13.85 -10.34 13.57
CA ILE A 373 12.95 -9.41 12.89
C ILE A 373 12.10 -10.16 11.84
N ARG A 374 12.74 -10.99 11.01
CA ARG A 374 12.02 -11.82 10.02
C ARG A 374 11.03 -12.79 10.66
N PHE A 375 11.38 -13.41 11.79
CA PHE A 375 10.46 -14.30 12.50
C PHE A 375 9.23 -13.56 13.05
N LYS A 376 9.41 -12.34 13.57
CA LYS A 376 8.29 -11.49 14.01
C LYS A 376 7.42 -11.02 12.84
N LEU A 377 8.02 -10.75 11.69
CA LEU A 377 7.31 -10.38 10.46
C LEU A 377 6.72 -11.57 9.70
N PHE A 378 6.99 -12.81 10.12
CA PHE A 378 6.61 -14.01 9.37
C PHE A 378 5.09 -14.10 9.08
N GLY A 379 4.26 -13.69 10.04
CA GLY A 379 2.82 -13.63 9.85
C GLY A 379 2.41 -12.64 8.75
N LEU A 380 3.01 -11.46 8.76
CA LEU A 380 2.79 -10.42 7.75
C LEU A 380 3.32 -10.87 6.39
N GLU A 381 4.51 -11.47 6.34
CA GLU A 381 5.11 -11.99 5.10
C GLU A 381 4.23 -13.07 4.46
N THR A 382 3.73 -14.02 5.25
CA THR A 382 2.82 -15.07 4.76
C THR A 382 1.54 -14.48 4.16
N LYS A 383 1.00 -13.44 4.81
CA LYS A 383 -0.17 -12.70 4.32
C LYS A 383 0.15 -11.97 3.01
N CYS A 384 1.29 -11.32 2.91
CA CYS A 384 1.73 -10.57 1.72
C CYS A 384 2.03 -11.48 0.53
N ILE A 385 2.64 -12.65 0.73
CA ILE A 385 2.90 -13.63 -0.35
C ILE A 385 1.60 -14.06 -1.06
N ILE A 386 0.50 -14.24 -0.31
CA ILE A 386 -0.80 -14.58 -0.91
C ILE A 386 -1.32 -13.42 -1.78
N LYS A 387 -1.21 -12.19 -1.28
CA LYS A 387 -1.63 -10.97 -2.00
C LYS A 387 -0.77 -10.74 -3.24
N GLU A 388 0.53 -10.96 -3.12
CA GLU A 388 1.51 -10.89 -4.21
C GLU A 388 1.09 -11.78 -5.38
N ARG A 389 0.77 -13.05 -5.13
CA ARG A 389 0.29 -13.97 -6.17
C ARG A 389 -1.00 -13.50 -6.84
N LYS A 390 -1.90 -12.86 -6.09
CA LYS A 390 -3.15 -12.31 -6.63
C LYS A 390 -2.90 -11.04 -7.45
N MET A 391 -2.02 -10.16 -6.98
CA MET A 391 -1.60 -8.93 -7.66
C MET A 391 -0.83 -9.26 -8.94
N GLU A 392 0.14 -10.18 -8.88
CA GLU A 392 0.91 -10.66 -10.04
C GLU A 392 -0.03 -11.21 -11.12
N LYS A 393 -1.01 -12.04 -10.75
CA LYS A 393 -2.03 -12.53 -11.69
C LYS A 393 -2.79 -11.35 -12.32
N ALA A 394 -3.19 -10.36 -11.54
CA ALA A 394 -3.93 -9.20 -12.04
C ALA A 394 -3.07 -8.32 -12.96
N ILE A 395 -1.80 -8.08 -12.62
CA ILE A 395 -0.82 -7.35 -13.45
C ILE A 395 -0.59 -8.10 -14.77
N LYS A 396 -0.49 -9.44 -14.76
CA LYS A 396 -0.39 -10.23 -15.98
C LYS A 396 -1.62 -10.07 -16.87
N GLU A 397 -2.84 -10.07 -16.30
CA GLU A 397 -4.05 -9.74 -17.08
C GLU A 397 -4.07 -8.30 -17.58
N LEU A 398 -3.54 -7.34 -16.82
CA LEU A 398 -3.40 -5.95 -17.24
C LEU A 398 -2.48 -5.85 -18.46
N VAL A 399 -1.31 -6.47 -18.43
CA VAL A 399 -0.38 -6.50 -19.57
C VAL A 399 -0.99 -7.23 -20.77
N ARG A 400 -1.85 -8.24 -20.57
CA ARG A 400 -2.62 -8.84 -21.69
C ARG A 400 -3.64 -7.90 -22.33
N VAL A 401 -4.15 -6.91 -21.60
CA VAL A 401 -5.00 -5.86 -22.17
C VAL A 401 -4.14 -4.80 -22.86
N LEU A 402 -3.00 -4.45 -22.27
CA LEU A 402 -2.03 -3.51 -22.83
C LEU A 402 -1.28 -4.06 -24.06
N SER A 403 -1.27 -5.38 -24.28
CA SER A 403 -0.61 -5.97 -25.43
C SER A 403 -1.12 -5.44 -26.77
N VAL A 404 -2.40 -5.08 -26.85
CA VAL A 404 -3.00 -4.51 -28.07
C VAL A 404 -2.44 -3.12 -28.38
N PRO A 405 -2.53 -2.11 -27.50
CA PRO A 405 -1.92 -0.81 -27.78
C PRO A 405 -0.40 -0.89 -27.96
N ILE A 406 0.31 -1.73 -27.19
CA ILE A 406 1.75 -1.94 -27.37
C ILE A 406 2.06 -2.50 -28.76
N HIS A 407 1.29 -3.49 -29.23
CA HIS A 407 1.45 -4.04 -30.56
C HIS A 407 1.19 -3.01 -31.67
N VAL A 408 0.18 -2.15 -31.49
CA VAL A 408 -0.13 -1.07 -32.45
C VAL A 408 1.04 -0.08 -32.57
N ASN A 409 1.68 0.27 -31.45
CA ASN A 409 2.75 1.27 -31.43
C ASN A 409 4.13 0.69 -31.80
N THR A 410 4.41 -0.57 -31.44
CA THR A 410 5.74 -1.18 -31.63
C THR A 410 5.81 -2.17 -32.80
N GLY A 411 4.66 -2.67 -33.27
CA GLY A 411 4.58 -3.78 -34.23
C GLY A 411 5.01 -5.14 -33.67
N ARG A 412 5.34 -5.24 -32.37
CA ARG A 412 5.79 -6.49 -31.72
C ARG A 412 4.65 -7.18 -30.99
N GLU A 413 4.68 -8.50 -30.97
CA GLU A 413 3.72 -9.28 -30.17
C GLU A 413 4.22 -9.36 -28.72
N VAL A 414 3.30 -9.18 -27.77
CA VAL A 414 3.60 -9.25 -26.34
C VAL A 414 3.21 -10.63 -25.82
N ASP A 415 4.19 -11.39 -25.35
CA ASP A 415 3.96 -12.64 -24.61
C ASP A 415 4.11 -12.40 -23.12
N VAL A 416 3.02 -12.57 -22.36
CA VAL A 416 3.02 -12.35 -20.91
C VAL A 416 3.87 -13.36 -20.13
N LEU A 417 4.32 -14.45 -20.77
CA LEU A 417 5.32 -15.35 -20.19
C LEU A 417 6.70 -14.69 -20.06
N ASN A 418 6.98 -13.68 -20.89
CA ASN A 418 8.22 -12.89 -20.86
C ASN A 418 8.19 -11.77 -19.81
N LEU A 419 7.04 -11.55 -19.16
CA LEU A 419 6.89 -10.55 -18.11
C LEU A 419 7.26 -11.14 -16.74
N LYS A 420 8.31 -10.58 -16.14
CA LYS A 420 8.68 -10.79 -14.74
C LYS A 420 8.18 -9.62 -13.90
N VAL A 421 7.41 -9.92 -12.86
CA VAL A 421 6.89 -8.94 -11.90
C VAL A 421 7.64 -9.14 -10.59
N GLU A 422 8.29 -8.09 -10.09
CA GLU A 422 9.11 -8.15 -8.88
C GLU A 422 8.53 -7.25 -7.79
N PHE A 423 8.44 -7.81 -6.57
CA PHE A 423 7.93 -7.14 -5.39
C PHE A 423 9.03 -7.05 -4.34
N SER A 424 9.34 -5.85 -3.88
CA SER A 424 10.38 -5.60 -2.88
C SER A 424 9.76 -5.26 -1.53
N ARG A 425 10.00 -6.08 -0.49
CA ARG A 425 9.49 -5.82 0.86
C ARG A 425 10.19 -4.65 1.51
N ASN A 426 9.42 -3.79 2.18
CA ASN A 426 9.96 -2.72 3.00
C ASN A 426 10.28 -3.24 4.41
N VAL A 427 11.47 -3.80 4.58
CA VAL A 427 11.96 -4.34 5.86
C VAL A 427 13.07 -3.42 6.40
N PRO A 428 13.08 -3.07 7.70
CA PRO A 428 14.21 -2.39 8.31
C PRO A 428 15.50 -3.21 8.17
N ASN A 429 16.54 -2.59 7.63
CA ASN A 429 17.82 -3.24 7.38
C ASN A 429 18.82 -2.96 8.52
N ASN A 430 19.47 -4.00 9.03
CA ASN A 430 20.59 -3.84 9.96
C ASN A 430 21.89 -3.64 9.16
N LEU A 431 22.25 -2.38 8.93
CA LEU A 431 23.43 -2.01 8.13
C LEU A 431 24.73 -2.61 8.68
N THR A 432 24.89 -2.75 10.00
CA THR A 432 26.09 -3.34 10.60
C THR A 432 26.24 -4.81 10.24
N GLU A 433 25.15 -5.59 10.31
CA GLU A 433 25.15 -7.00 9.93
C GLU A 433 25.42 -7.19 8.43
N ILE A 434 24.85 -6.31 7.59
CA ILE A 434 25.05 -6.33 6.13
C ILE A 434 26.50 -5.99 5.79
N VAL A 435 27.08 -4.94 6.38
CA VAL A 435 28.47 -4.54 6.12
C VAL A 435 29.46 -5.62 6.57
N ASP A 436 29.23 -6.24 7.73
CA ASP A 436 30.04 -7.38 8.19
C ASP A 436 29.93 -8.59 7.24
N THR A 437 28.73 -8.87 6.74
CA THR A 437 28.50 -9.93 5.75
C THR A 437 29.22 -9.63 4.43
N VAL A 438 29.10 -8.42 3.90
CA VAL A 438 29.79 -7.98 2.67
C VAL A 438 31.31 -8.06 2.83
N THR A 439 31.83 -7.61 3.98
CA THR A 439 33.28 -7.68 4.28
C THR A 439 33.78 -9.12 4.35
N LYS A 440 32.97 -10.05 4.90
CA LYS A 440 33.30 -11.49 4.98
C LYS A 440 33.20 -12.24 3.65
N LEU A 441 32.42 -11.71 2.72
CA LEU A 441 32.22 -12.23 1.37
C LEU A 441 33.15 -11.58 0.33
N ASP A 442 33.82 -10.47 0.68
CA ASP A 442 34.83 -9.84 -0.17
C ASP A 442 35.91 -10.85 -0.57
N GLY A 443 36.19 -10.94 -1.87
CA GLY A 443 37.09 -11.93 -2.47
C GLY A 443 36.51 -13.34 -2.70
N LYS A 444 35.24 -13.62 -2.32
CA LYS A 444 34.57 -14.91 -2.56
C LYS A 444 33.43 -14.84 -3.60
N VAL A 445 32.86 -13.66 -3.76
CA VAL A 445 31.75 -13.37 -4.69
C VAL A 445 32.17 -12.21 -5.58
N ASP A 446 31.58 -12.10 -6.76
CA ASP A 446 31.78 -10.95 -7.64
C ASP A 446 31.37 -9.64 -6.94
N LYS A 447 32.08 -8.56 -7.28
CA LYS A 447 31.91 -7.27 -6.61
C LYS A 447 30.56 -6.64 -6.91
N GLU A 448 29.98 -6.93 -8.07
CA GLU A 448 28.66 -6.41 -8.46
C GLU A 448 27.58 -6.98 -7.53
N THR A 449 27.58 -8.29 -7.31
CA THR A 449 26.68 -8.96 -6.38
C THR A 449 26.92 -8.49 -4.94
N LEU A 450 28.17 -8.27 -4.51
CA LEU A 450 28.47 -7.72 -3.18
C LEU A 450 27.88 -6.33 -2.97
N LEU A 451 28.02 -5.45 -3.95
CA LEU A 451 27.48 -4.08 -3.89
C LEU A 451 25.95 -4.09 -4.00
N SER A 452 25.35 -5.05 -4.71
CA SER A 452 23.90 -5.22 -4.78
C SER A 452 23.26 -5.58 -3.42
N LEU A 453 24.03 -6.11 -2.47
CA LEU A 453 23.54 -6.41 -1.12
C LEU A 453 23.43 -5.15 -0.24
N LEU A 454 24.08 -4.05 -0.64
CA LEU A 454 24.06 -2.80 0.10
C LEU A 454 22.84 -1.97 -0.30
N PRO A 455 21.88 -1.74 0.61
CA PRO A 455 20.59 -1.14 0.28
C PRO A 455 20.65 0.35 -0.08
N PHE A 456 21.80 1.00 0.08
CA PHE A 456 22.04 2.41 -0.25
C PHE A 456 22.78 2.58 -1.60
N ILE A 457 23.02 1.49 -2.33
CA ILE A 457 23.65 1.51 -3.65
C ILE A 457 22.58 1.22 -4.70
N ASP A 458 22.14 2.26 -5.41
CA ASP A 458 21.09 2.15 -6.42
C ASP A 458 21.57 1.41 -7.68
N ASN A 459 22.80 1.72 -8.13
CA ASN A 459 23.39 1.12 -9.31
C ASN A 459 24.80 0.55 -9.00
N PRO A 460 24.91 -0.75 -8.69
CA PRO A 460 26.19 -1.41 -8.43
C PRO A 460 27.20 -1.26 -9.58
N LYS A 461 26.73 -1.24 -10.84
CA LYS A 461 27.60 -1.11 -12.02
C LYS A 461 28.22 0.29 -12.10
N GLU A 462 27.42 1.33 -11.88
CA GLU A 462 27.93 2.71 -11.87
C GLU A 462 28.96 2.93 -10.74
N VAL A 463 28.73 2.33 -9.56
CA VAL A 463 29.69 2.39 -8.45
C VAL A 463 30.98 1.65 -8.81
N LEU A 464 30.89 0.48 -9.46
CA LEU A 464 32.06 -0.24 -9.94
C LEU A 464 32.85 0.56 -10.96
N GLU A 465 32.18 1.16 -11.94
CA GLU A 465 32.81 1.97 -12.98
C GLU A 465 33.53 3.18 -12.37
N LYS A 466 32.90 3.87 -11.39
CA LYS A 466 33.55 4.95 -10.64
C LYS A 466 34.78 4.47 -9.87
N LEU A 467 34.68 3.32 -9.21
CA LEU A 467 35.76 2.74 -8.41
C LEU A 467 36.93 2.28 -9.29
N GLU A 468 36.66 1.75 -10.48
CA GLU A 468 37.68 1.43 -11.48
C GLU A 468 38.32 2.70 -12.06
N ALA A 469 37.53 3.73 -12.37
CA ALA A 469 38.04 5.02 -12.81
C ALA A 469 38.88 5.74 -11.74
N ASP A 470 38.54 5.59 -10.46
CA ASP A 470 39.36 6.06 -9.33
C ASP A 470 40.67 5.28 -9.25
N LYS A 471 40.62 3.94 -9.33
CA LYS A 471 41.82 3.09 -9.31
C LYS A 471 42.76 3.36 -10.48
N GLU A 472 42.21 3.63 -11.66
CA GLU A 472 43.00 3.94 -12.83
C GLU A 472 43.66 5.31 -12.70
N ARG A 473 42.96 6.31 -12.13
CA ARG A 473 43.56 7.60 -11.76
C ARG A 473 44.65 7.45 -10.71
N ASP A 474 44.42 6.64 -9.68
CA ASP A 474 45.39 6.39 -8.63
C ASP A 474 46.64 5.70 -9.20
N ARG A 475 46.47 4.67 -10.04
CA ARG A 475 47.58 4.00 -10.76
C ARG A 475 48.38 4.98 -11.61
N GLN A 476 47.73 5.88 -12.35
CA GLN A 476 48.43 6.88 -13.15
C GLN A 476 49.22 7.88 -12.28
N SER A 477 48.72 8.20 -11.08
CA SER A 477 49.40 9.06 -10.11
C SER A 477 50.56 8.37 -9.38
N THR A 478 50.46 7.06 -9.11
CA THR A 478 51.49 6.28 -8.40
C THR A 478 52.44 5.50 -9.31
N ASP A 479 52.21 5.48 -10.63
CA ASP A 479 53.12 4.85 -11.58
C ASP A 479 54.42 5.67 -11.70
N PRO A 480 55.57 5.15 -11.23
CA PRO A 480 56.86 5.84 -11.34
C PRO A 480 57.34 6.00 -12.79
N TYR A 481 56.67 5.36 -13.76
CA TYR A 481 56.95 5.47 -15.19
C TYR A 481 55.92 6.31 -15.97
N SER A 482 54.97 6.97 -15.29
CA SER A 482 54.09 7.93 -15.95
C SER A 482 54.89 9.13 -16.46
N MET A 483 54.57 9.65 -17.66
CA MET A 483 55.33 10.75 -18.29
C MET A 483 55.45 12.00 -17.40
N GLN A 484 54.48 12.25 -16.52
CA GLN A 484 54.50 13.34 -15.53
C GLN A 484 55.49 13.07 -14.39
N ASN A 485 55.49 11.86 -13.82
CA ASN A 485 56.40 11.50 -12.73
C ASN A 485 57.86 11.43 -13.22
N VAL A 486 58.09 10.97 -14.46
CA VAL A 486 59.43 10.99 -15.09
C VAL A 486 59.94 12.42 -15.32
N THR A 487 59.05 13.38 -15.64
CA THR A 487 59.44 14.81 -15.77
C THR A 487 59.70 15.49 -14.43
N GLU A 488 59.02 15.10 -13.35
CA GLU A 488 59.28 15.64 -12.01
C GLU A 488 60.59 15.11 -11.42
N ASP A 489 60.87 13.82 -11.60
CA ASP A 489 62.09 13.20 -11.10
C ASP A 489 63.34 13.64 -11.89
N SER A 490 63.19 13.94 -13.18
CA SER A 490 64.26 14.53 -14.01
C SER A 490 64.53 16.03 -13.73
N ASN A 491 63.60 16.73 -13.06
CA ASN A 491 63.78 18.12 -12.64
C ASN A 491 64.43 18.26 -11.25
N ASN A 492 64.53 17.18 -10.46
CA ASN A 492 65.31 17.17 -9.22
C ASN A 492 66.80 16.96 -9.53
N LEU A 493 67.46 18.04 -9.95
CA LEU A 493 68.93 18.07 -10.07
C LEU A 493 69.58 17.88 -8.70
N PHE A 494 70.26 16.75 -8.49
CA PHE A 494 71.24 16.61 -7.43
C PHE A 494 72.23 17.81 -7.49
N PRO A 495 72.54 18.48 -6.36
CA PRO A 495 73.38 19.69 -6.42
C PRO A 495 74.78 19.34 -6.94
N ASN A 496 75.11 19.83 -8.14
CA ASN A 496 76.43 19.64 -8.74
C ASN A 496 77.43 20.64 -8.13
N LEU A 497 78.33 20.12 -7.29
CA LEU A 497 79.28 20.85 -6.44
C LEU A 497 80.46 21.54 -7.17
N ASN A 498 80.44 21.73 -8.50
CA ASN A 498 81.64 22.14 -9.24
C ASN A 498 81.50 23.22 -10.33
N ALA A 499 80.48 24.10 -10.28
CA ALA A 499 80.41 25.25 -11.20
C ALA A 499 80.70 26.57 -10.47
N GLN A 500 81.95 27.04 -10.53
CA GLN A 500 82.38 28.37 -10.06
C GLN A 500 82.62 29.33 -11.24
N ASN A 501 82.06 30.53 -11.10
CA ASN A 501 82.56 31.85 -11.54
C ASN A 501 82.17 32.38 -12.94
N SER A 502 81.12 33.23 -12.93
CA SER A 502 81.16 34.51 -13.65
C SER A 502 80.89 35.67 -12.64
N PRO A 503 81.70 36.75 -12.63
CA PRO A 503 81.79 37.69 -11.51
C PRO A 503 80.74 38.81 -11.57
N GLN A 504 79.47 38.44 -11.62
CA GLN A 504 78.36 39.40 -11.48
C GLN A 504 77.23 38.91 -10.55
N GLU A 505 77.33 37.68 -10.05
CA GLU A 505 76.42 37.13 -9.03
C GLU A 505 77.10 36.89 -7.66
N ALA A 506 78.38 37.26 -7.53
CA ALA A 506 79.12 37.18 -6.26
C ALA A 506 78.83 38.35 -5.29
N LEU A 507 77.92 39.27 -5.62
CA LEU A 507 77.54 40.40 -4.76
C LEU A 507 76.07 40.37 -4.28
N ASN A 508 75.26 39.39 -4.73
CA ASN A 508 73.93 39.12 -4.16
C ASN A 508 73.90 37.84 -3.30
N ALA A 509 75.06 37.20 -3.06
CA ALA A 509 75.22 36.04 -2.20
C ALA A 509 76.08 36.33 -0.95
N GLN A 510 76.00 37.55 -0.41
CA GLN A 510 76.46 37.90 0.93
C GLN A 510 75.38 38.68 1.67
N GLY A 511 74.29 37.97 1.96
CA GLY A 511 73.20 38.38 2.84
C GLY A 511 72.85 37.28 3.83
N ALA A 512 73.87 36.58 4.35
CA ALA A 512 73.70 35.71 5.50
C ALA A 512 73.56 36.59 6.75
N THR A 513 72.33 36.85 7.17
CA THR A 513 72.04 37.18 8.56
C THR A 513 72.29 35.94 9.40
N ILE A 514 73.42 35.97 10.12
CA ILE A 514 73.80 35.08 11.20
C ILE A 514 72.82 35.32 12.36
N PRO A 515 72.10 34.30 12.87
CA PRO A 515 71.62 34.32 14.25
C PRO A 515 72.79 33.90 15.14
N GLN A 516 73.25 34.80 16.01
CA GLN A 516 74.15 34.45 17.10
C GLN A 516 73.45 33.50 18.10
N PRO A 517 74.21 32.64 18.80
CA PRO A 517 73.70 31.85 19.91
C PRO A 517 73.78 32.65 21.22
N GLU A 518 72.70 32.68 21.97
CA GLU A 518 72.69 32.92 23.42
C GLU A 518 71.95 31.72 24.04
N GLN A 519 72.63 30.86 24.80
CA GLN A 519 72.97 30.96 26.24
C GLN A 519 71.76 30.84 27.16
#